data_AF-A0A7Y5FKQ7-F1
#
_entry.id   AF-A0A7Y5FKQ7-F1
#
_cell.length_a   1.000
_cell.length_b   1.000
_cell.length_c   1.000
_cell.angle_alpha   90.00
_cell.angle_beta   90.00
_cell.angle_gamma   90.00
#
_symmetry.space_group_name_H-M   'P 1'
#
loop_
_entity.id
_entity.type
_entity.pdbx_description
1 polymer ?
#
loop_
_entity_poly.entity_id
_entity_poly.type
_entity_poly.pdbx_seq_one_letter_code
_entity_poly.pdbx_strand_id
1 'polypeptide(L)'
;MQERMLQRSGLLMGALCALVGAAVGQWAASLASSADWALLPIFSGAASFLSGWFCWQRLLARRVLPPGRRAALAGVLAALLGHYLTFYCYFLWANIEYWICNLRSGQPPADILNGLWGAGVLALWSLLFYGWLTLPVGGLLGAGLLTWLRRKQPFMREEGKSHAGRSGTEK
;
A
#
# COMPACT_ATOMS: atom_id res chain seq x y z
N MET A 1 24.64 -1.37 7.11
CA MET A 1 24.04 -0.02 7.36
C MET A 1 22.88 0.29 6.41
N GLN A 2 23.05 0.01 5.12
CA GLN A 2 22.04 0.24 4.07
C GLN A 2 20.71 -0.51 4.30
N GLU A 3 20.76 -1.78 4.71
CA GLU A 3 19.55 -2.58 5.01
C GLU A 3 18.71 -2.01 6.16
N ARG A 4 19.35 -1.60 7.26
CA ARG A 4 18.65 -0.98 8.40
C ARG A 4 17.95 0.32 8.00
N MET A 5 18.55 1.10 7.10
CA MET A 5 17.92 2.32 6.57
C MET A 5 16.74 2.01 5.65
N LEU A 6 16.85 0.97 4.82
CA LEU A 6 15.75 0.52 3.97
C LEU A 6 14.59 -0.03 4.81
N GLN A 7 14.88 -0.80 5.86
CA GLN A 7 13.89 -1.30 6.82
C GLN A 7 13.13 -0.14 7.48
N ARG A 8 13.85 0.81 8.09
CA ARG A 8 13.23 1.96 8.78
C ARG A 8 12.40 2.83 7.82
N SER A 9 12.93 3.16 6.66
CA SER A 9 12.20 3.94 5.65
C SER A 9 10.98 3.19 5.11
N GLY A 10 11.03 1.87 4.99
CA GLY A 10 9.88 1.07 4.62
C GLY A 10 8.79 1.05 5.67
N LEU A 11 9.15 1.02 6.96
CA LEU A 11 8.16 1.15 8.05
C LEU A 11 7.48 2.53 8.03
N LEU A 12 8.24 3.60 7.74
CA LEU A 12 7.68 4.94 7.56
C LEU A 12 6.74 4.99 6.34
N MET A 13 7.12 4.37 5.22
CA MET A 13 6.26 4.28 4.05
C MET A 13 4.97 3.53 4.38
N GLY A 14 5.07 2.39 5.06
CA GLY A 14 3.93 1.63 5.56
C GLY A 14 3.03 2.50 6.44
N ALA A 15 3.58 3.22 7.41
CA ALA A 15 2.81 4.09 8.30
C ALA A 15 2.07 5.21 7.54
N LEU A 16 2.72 5.87 6.58
CA LEU A 16 2.09 6.88 5.74
C LEU A 16 0.94 6.30 4.90
N CYS A 17 1.15 5.11 4.32
CA CYS A 17 0.11 4.41 3.57
C CYS A 17 -1.04 3.98 4.49
N ALA A 18 -0.75 3.54 5.72
CA ALA A 18 -1.75 3.15 6.70
C ALA A 18 -2.70 4.31 7.06
N LEU A 19 -2.15 5.51 7.27
CA LEU A 19 -2.94 6.71 7.56
C LEU A 19 -3.88 7.05 6.40
N VAL A 20 -3.39 7.02 5.17
CA VAL A 20 -4.23 7.26 3.98
C VAL A 20 -5.26 6.16 3.82
N GLY A 21 -4.86 4.89 3.96
CA GLY A 21 -5.74 3.73 3.87
C GLY A 21 -6.89 3.84 4.86
N ALA A 22 -6.59 4.06 6.15
CA ALA A 22 -7.58 4.21 7.20
C ALA A 22 -8.52 5.40 6.96
N ALA A 23 -8.00 6.55 6.50
CA ALA A 23 -8.82 7.72 6.18
C ALA A 23 -9.80 7.45 5.03
N VAL A 24 -9.33 6.82 3.95
CA VAL A 24 -10.18 6.42 2.81
C VAL A 24 -11.18 5.34 3.22
N GLY A 25 -10.76 4.37 4.03
CA GLY A 25 -11.63 3.34 4.58
C GLY A 25 -12.72 3.92 5.48
N GLN A 26 -12.40 4.92 6.30
CA GLN A 26 -13.38 5.64 7.13
C GLN A 26 -14.37 6.42 6.30
N TRP A 27 -13.90 7.09 5.26
CA TRP A 27 -14.77 7.74 4.30
C TRP A 27 -15.71 6.74 3.62
N ALA A 28 -15.18 5.64 3.08
CA ALA A 28 -15.99 4.62 2.43
C ALA A 28 -17.01 3.97 3.39
N ALA A 29 -16.62 3.69 4.63
CA ALA A 29 -17.50 3.16 5.66
C ALA A 29 -18.65 4.13 6.01
N SER A 30 -18.38 5.44 6.03
CA SER A 30 -19.43 6.45 6.28
C SER A 30 -20.49 6.55 5.19
N LEU A 31 -20.17 6.08 3.97
CA LEU A 31 -21.11 6.03 2.84
C LEU A 31 -21.85 4.70 2.76
N ALA A 32 -21.43 3.69 3.52
CA ALA A 32 -22.06 2.38 3.51
C ALA A 32 -23.36 2.37 4.30
N SER A 33 -24.37 1.68 3.78
CA SER A 33 -25.68 1.56 4.44
C SER A 33 -25.75 0.45 5.48
N SER A 34 -24.72 -0.39 5.62
CA SER A 34 -24.68 -1.51 6.57
C SER A 34 -23.54 -1.40 7.56
N ALA A 35 -23.78 -1.89 8.78
CA ALA A 35 -22.80 -1.93 9.87
C ALA A 35 -21.61 -2.87 9.58
N ASP A 36 -21.74 -3.78 8.60
CA ASP A 36 -20.68 -4.71 8.21
C ASP A 36 -19.38 -4.01 7.78
N TRP A 37 -19.47 -2.77 7.33
CA TRP A 37 -18.33 -1.99 6.85
C TRP A 37 -17.63 -1.17 7.95
N ALA A 38 -18.08 -1.26 9.21
CA ALA A 38 -17.54 -0.47 10.31
C ALA A 38 -16.03 -0.72 10.55
N LEU A 39 -15.54 -1.94 10.26
CA LEU A 39 -14.13 -2.31 10.42
C LEU A 39 -13.27 -2.04 9.17
N LEU A 40 -13.86 -1.53 8.09
CA LEU A 40 -13.13 -1.19 6.86
C LEU A 40 -11.94 -0.24 7.07
N PRO A 41 -11.97 0.76 7.99
CA PRO A 41 -10.81 1.61 8.27
C PRO A 41 -9.62 0.82 8.84
N ILE A 42 -9.90 -0.21 9.65
CA ILE A 42 -8.88 -1.06 10.26
C ILE A 42 -8.26 -1.95 9.18
N PHE A 43 -9.08 -2.63 8.37
CA PHE A 43 -8.57 -3.50 7.30
C PHE A 43 -7.79 -2.72 6.24
N SER A 44 -8.31 -1.56 5.81
CA SER A 44 -7.64 -0.72 4.83
C SER A 44 -6.34 -0.11 5.34
N GLY A 45 -6.30 0.33 6.60
CA GLY A 45 -5.09 0.81 7.25
C GLY A 45 -4.02 -0.28 7.35
N ALA A 46 -4.38 -1.46 7.86
CA ALA A 46 -3.45 -2.59 7.99
C ALA A 46 -2.96 -3.10 6.63
N ALA A 47 -3.85 -3.26 5.65
CA ALA A 47 -3.50 -3.67 4.29
C ALA A 47 -2.54 -2.67 3.62
N SER A 48 -2.83 -1.37 3.76
CA SER A 48 -1.99 -0.30 3.19
C SER A 48 -0.64 -0.20 3.89
N PHE A 49 -0.57 -0.47 5.19
CA PHE A 49 0.70 -0.59 5.91
C PHE A 49 1.58 -1.70 5.31
N LEU A 50 1.01 -2.90 5.21
CA LEU A 50 1.71 -4.09 4.75
C LEU A 50 2.15 -3.94 3.28
N SER A 51 1.26 -3.48 2.41
CA SER A 51 1.57 -3.26 1.00
C SER A 51 2.61 -2.15 0.81
N GLY A 52 2.50 -1.04 1.57
CA GLY A 52 3.44 0.07 1.58
C GLY A 52 4.84 -0.34 1.99
N TRP A 53 4.96 -1.02 3.12
CA TRP A 53 6.22 -1.56 3.60
C TRP A 53 6.81 -2.55 2.59
N PHE A 54 6.04 -3.54 2.14
CA PHE A 54 6.50 -4.58 1.22
C PHE A 54 6.98 -3.99 -0.12
N CYS A 55 6.17 -3.16 -0.77
CA CYS A 55 6.51 -2.58 -2.08
C CYS A 55 7.75 -1.68 -1.98
N TRP A 56 7.89 -0.92 -0.89
CA TRP A 56 9.08 -0.11 -0.63
C TRP A 56 10.34 -0.96 -0.54
N GLN A 57 10.33 -2.01 0.30
CA GLN A 57 11.48 -2.91 0.43
C GLN A 57 11.88 -3.52 -0.92
N ARG A 58 10.89 -4.04 -1.66
CA ARG A 58 11.15 -4.79 -2.89
C ARG A 58 11.64 -3.92 -4.03
N LEU A 59 11.11 -2.71 -4.20
CA LEU A 59 11.53 -1.84 -5.29
C LEU A 59 12.80 -1.05 -4.99
N LEU A 60 12.97 -0.53 -3.77
CA LEU A 60 14.15 0.28 -3.47
C LEU A 60 15.41 -0.55 -3.26
N ALA A 61 15.28 -1.83 -2.92
CA ALA A 61 16.39 -2.78 -2.96
C ALA A 61 16.90 -3.03 -4.40
N ARG A 62 16.05 -2.91 -5.43
CA ARG A 62 16.40 -3.19 -6.84
C ARG A 62 16.97 -1.95 -7.53
N ARG A 63 18.11 -2.04 -8.20
CA ARG A 63 18.76 -0.90 -8.90
C ARG A 63 18.36 -0.74 -10.38
N VAL A 64 17.23 -1.31 -10.81
CA VAL A 64 16.83 -1.38 -12.23
C VAL A 64 16.31 -0.04 -12.78
N LEU A 65 15.76 0.81 -11.92
CA LEU A 65 15.15 2.09 -12.32
C LEU A 65 15.76 3.25 -11.54
N PRO A 66 15.64 4.50 -12.03
CA PRO A 66 16.00 5.68 -11.25
C PRO A 66 15.28 5.68 -9.89
N PRO A 67 15.96 6.04 -8.79
CA PRO A 67 15.42 5.96 -7.43
C PRO A 67 14.10 6.73 -7.25
N GLY A 68 13.94 7.89 -7.88
CA GLY A 68 12.67 8.64 -7.87
C GLY A 68 11.50 7.86 -8.47
N ARG A 69 11.72 7.25 -9.65
CA ARG A 69 10.72 6.41 -10.32
C ARG A 69 10.40 5.16 -9.51
N ARG A 70 11.41 4.53 -8.89
CA ARG A 70 11.22 3.37 -8.00
C ARG A 70 10.34 3.71 -6.80
N ALA A 71 10.59 4.85 -6.16
CA ALA A 71 9.82 5.25 -4.99
C ALA A 71 8.36 5.61 -5.34
N ALA A 72 8.14 6.34 -6.43
CA ALA A 72 6.80 6.60 -6.93
C ALA A 72 6.06 5.29 -7.29
N LEU A 73 6.71 4.39 -8.03
CA LEU A 73 6.13 3.11 -8.40
C LEU A 73 5.84 2.24 -7.17
N ALA A 74 6.70 2.27 -6.14
CA ALA A 74 6.47 1.53 -4.90
C ALA A 74 5.18 2.00 -4.22
N GLY A 75 4.92 3.30 -4.21
CA GLY A 75 3.69 3.86 -3.67
C GLY A 75 2.44 3.55 -4.49
N VAL A 76 2.53 3.60 -5.82
CA VAL A 76 1.42 3.20 -6.72
C VAL A 76 1.07 1.72 -6.53
N LEU A 77 2.08 0.84 -6.52
CA LEU A 77 1.87 -0.59 -6.29
C LEU A 77 1.36 -0.87 -4.87
N ALA A 78 1.83 -0.13 -3.87
CA ALA A 78 1.31 -0.25 -2.51
C ALA A 78 -0.19 0.06 -2.45
N ALA A 79 -0.64 1.14 -3.10
CA ALA A 79 -2.05 1.47 -3.17
C ALA A 79 -2.84 0.37 -3.93
N LEU A 80 -2.34 -0.07 -5.09
CA LEU A 80 -2.97 -1.14 -5.88
C LEU A 80 -3.14 -2.45 -5.08
N LEU A 81 -2.07 -2.93 -4.45
CA LEU A 81 -2.11 -4.12 -3.60
C LEU A 81 -2.96 -3.89 -2.35
N GLY A 82 -2.95 -2.68 -1.79
CA GLY A 82 -3.73 -2.31 -0.61
C GLY A 82 -5.23 -2.48 -0.83
N HIS A 83 -5.74 -2.08 -2.00
CA HIS A 83 -7.14 -2.31 -2.38
C HIS A 83 -7.52 -3.79 -2.33
N TYR A 84 -6.71 -4.67 -2.94
CA TYR A 84 -6.95 -6.11 -2.94
C TYR A 84 -6.86 -6.70 -1.52
N LEU A 85 -5.78 -6.40 -0.80
CA LEU A 85 -5.55 -6.94 0.54
C LEU A 85 -6.62 -6.50 1.54
N THR A 86 -7.17 -5.29 1.41
CA THR A 86 -8.24 -4.80 2.28
C THR A 86 -9.44 -5.74 2.26
N PHE A 87 -9.94 -6.07 1.07
CA PHE A 87 -11.12 -6.93 0.95
C PHE A 87 -10.81 -8.38 1.26
N TYR A 88 -9.61 -8.87 0.94
CA TYR A 88 -9.24 -10.23 1.32
C TYR A 88 -9.16 -10.38 2.84
N CYS A 89 -8.57 -9.42 3.55
CA CYS A 89 -8.58 -9.39 5.02
C CYS A 89 -10.00 -9.33 5.58
N TYR A 90 -10.90 -8.57 4.96
CA TYR A 90 -12.32 -8.53 5.32
C TYR A 90 -12.97 -9.92 5.19
N PHE A 91 -12.75 -10.65 4.09
CA PHE A 91 -13.27 -12.02 3.93
C PHE A 91 -12.72 -12.99 4.97
N LEU A 92 -11.42 -12.92 5.27
CA LEU A 92 -10.81 -13.73 6.33
C LEU A 92 -11.45 -13.43 7.69
N TRP A 93 -11.65 -12.15 8.00
CA TRP A 93 -12.27 -11.74 9.25
C TRP A 93 -13.72 -12.21 9.35
N ALA A 94 -14.52 -12.03 8.30
CA ALA A 94 -15.91 -12.49 8.28
C ALA A 94 -16.01 -14.01 8.52
N ASN A 95 -15.06 -14.79 7.98
CA ASN A 95 -14.99 -16.22 8.26
C ASN A 95 -14.61 -16.51 9.72
N ILE A 96 -13.67 -15.77 10.32
CA ILE A 96 -13.33 -15.89 11.75
C ILE A 96 -14.56 -15.59 12.62
N GLU A 97 -15.28 -14.51 12.33
CA GLU A 97 -16.49 -14.12 13.07
C GLU A 97 -17.58 -15.21 13.01
N TYR A 98 -17.77 -15.82 11.83
CA TYR A 98 -18.78 -16.86 11.63
C TYR A 98 -18.35 -18.20 12.26
N TRP A 99 -17.17 -18.72 11.91
CA TRP A 99 -16.76 -20.08 12.28
C TRP A 99 -16.16 -20.20 13.68
N ILE A 100 -15.48 -19.17 14.17
CA ILE A 100 -14.71 -19.24 15.42
C ILE A 100 -15.42 -18.48 16.53
N CYS A 101 -15.86 -17.25 16.27
CA CYS A 101 -16.44 -16.39 17.30
C CYS A 101 -17.96 -16.58 17.45
N ASN A 102 -18.63 -17.21 16.49
CA ASN A 102 -20.08 -17.38 16.44
C ASN A 102 -20.85 -16.04 16.60
N LEU A 103 -20.28 -14.96 16.06
CA LEU A 103 -20.83 -13.60 16.15
C LEU A 103 -21.77 -13.27 14.99
N ARG A 104 -21.76 -14.08 13.94
CA ARG A 104 -22.51 -13.87 12.71
C ARG A 104 -23.54 -14.98 12.55
N SER A 105 -24.82 -14.62 12.46
CA SER A 105 -25.92 -15.56 12.26
C SER A 105 -26.45 -15.50 10.82
N GLY A 106 -27.01 -16.60 10.33
CA GLY A 106 -27.56 -16.69 8.96
C GLY A 106 -26.63 -17.44 8.00
N GLN A 107 -26.48 -16.93 6.78
CA GLN A 107 -25.70 -17.62 5.75
C GLN A 107 -24.18 -17.47 5.98
N PRO A 108 -23.41 -18.52 5.69
CA PRO A 108 -21.96 -18.45 5.81
C PRO A 108 -21.38 -17.40 4.85
N PRO A 109 -20.31 -16.69 5.24
CA PRO A 109 -19.53 -15.88 4.32
C PRO A 109 -19.02 -16.71 3.14
N ALA A 110 -18.58 -16.04 2.07
CA ALA A 110 -17.80 -16.71 1.03
C ALA A 110 -16.62 -17.44 1.67
N ASP A 111 -16.39 -18.71 1.29
CA ASP A 111 -15.24 -19.47 1.78
C ASP A 111 -13.93 -18.79 1.38
N ILE A 112 -12.84 -19.16 2.05
CA ILE A 112 -11.54 -18.49 1.93
C ILE A 112 -11.03 -18.48 0.48
N LEU A 113 -11.25 -19.55 -0.28
CA LEU A 113 -10.78 -19.65 -1.66
C LEU A 113 -11.62 -18.77 -2.59
N ASN A 114 -12.94 -18.81 -2.46
CA ASN A 114 -13.82 -17.91 -3.21
C ASN A 114 -13.65 -16.43 -2.78
N GLY A 115 -13.22 -16.19 -1.54
CA GLY A 115 -12.84 -14.88 -1.02
C GLY A 115 -11.68 -14.24 -1.79
N LEU A 116 -10.77 -15.03 -2.40
CA LEU A 116 -9.71 -14.50 -3.29
C LEU A 116 -10.30 -13.81 -4.52
N TRP A 117 -11.33 -14.41 -5.13
CA TRP A 117 -12.02 -13.84 -6.29
C TRP A 117 -12.92 -12.68 -5.88
N GLY A 118 -13.67 -12.83 -4.79
CA GLY A 118 -14.49 -11.77 -4.23
C GLY A 118 -13.68 -10.51 -3.90
N ALA A 119 -12.49 -10.68 -3.30
CA ALA A 119 -11.57 -9.58 -3.03
C ALA A 119 -11.12 -8.88 -4.31
N GLY A 120 -10.91 -9.63 -5.39
CA GLY A 120 -10.56 -9.08 -6.71
C GLY A 120 -11.67 -8.19 -7.27
N VAL A 121 -12.92 -8.67 -7.25
CA VAL A 121 -14.07 -7.91 -7.75
C VAL A 121 -14.29 -6.63 -6.93
N LEU A 122 -14.26 -6.73 -5.60
CA LEU A 122 -14.40 -5.56 -4.73
C LEU A 122 -13.23 -4.57 -4.88
N ALA A 123 -12.01 -5.08 -5.07
CA ALA A 123 -10.84 -4.23 -5.34
C ALA A 123 -10.96 -3.50 -6.66
N LEU A 124 -11.49 -4.13 -7.72
CA LEU A 124 -11.74 -3.46 -9.00
C LEU A 124 -12.76 -2.32 -8.84
N TRP A 125 -13.85 -2.55 -8.12
CA TRP A 125 -14.82 -1.51 -7.79
C TRP A 125 -14.19 -0.38 -6.98
N SER A 126 -13.40 -0.72 -5.97
CA SER A 126 -12.71 0.27 -5.14
C SER A 126 -11.67 1.06 -5.95
N LEU A 127 -10.96 0.43 -6.89
CA LEU A 127 -10.04 1.11 -7.80
C LEU A 127 -10.77 2.02 -8.78
N LEU A 128 -11.96 1.64 -9.24
CA LEU A 128 -12.77 2.51 -10.10
C LEU A 128 -13.18 3.80 -9.36
N PHE A 129 -13.65 3.69 -8.12
CA PHE A 129 -14.16 4.84 -7.36
C PHE A 129 -13.10 5.63 -6.62
N TYR A 130 -12.06 4.97 -6.11
CA TYR A 130 -11.02 5.57 -5.26
C TYR A 130 -9.62 5.45 -5.84
N GLY A 131 -9.39 4.62 -6.87
CA GLY A 131 -8.08 4.42 -7.49
C GLY A 131 -7.51 5.69 -8.11
N TRP A 132 -8.35 6.53 -8.73
CA TRP A 132 -7.94 7.80 -9.32
C TRP A 132 -7.35 8.78 -8.29
N LEU A 133 -7.68 8.64 -7.00
CA LEU A 133 -7.12 9.43 -5.91
C LEU A 133 -5.99 8.68 -5.20
N THR A 134 -6.24 7.43 -4.81
CA THR A 134 -5.32 6.62 -4.00
C THR A 134 -4.03 6.26 -4.73
N LEU A 135 -4.07 6.00 -6.04
CA LEU A 135 -2.87 5.67 -6.81
C LEU A 135 -1.93 6.89 -6.95
N PRO A 136 -2.39 8.09 -7.35
CA PRO A 136 -1.54 9.29 -7.33
C PRO A 136 -1.02 9.63 -5.94
N VAL A 137 -1.86 9.57 -4.90
CA VAL A 137 -1.43 9.83 -3.52
C VAL A 137 -0.33 8.86 -3.09
N GLY A 138 -0.47 7.57 -3.38
CA GLY A 138 0.58 6.58 -3.14
C GLY A 138 1.89 6.95 -3.82
N GLY A 139 1.84 7.29 -5.11
CA GLY A 139 3.02 7.73 -5.87
C GLY A 139 3.70 8.97 -5.28
N LEU A 140 2.90 9.96 -4.87
CA LEU A 140 3.38 11.19 -4.23
C LEU A 140 4.00 10.93 -2.86
N LEU A 141 3.41 10.05 -2.04
CA LEU A 141 3.98 9.64 -0.75
C LEU A 141 5.35 8.98 -0.95
N GLY A 142 5.46 8.07 -1.91
CA GLY A 142 6.72 7.39 -2.22
C GLY A 142 7.80 8.38 -2.68
N ALA A 143 7.49 9.21 -3.66
CA ALA A 143 8.43 10.22 -4.17
C ALA A 143 8.80 11.27 -3.12
N GLY A 144 7.82 11.72 -2.33
CA GLY A 144 7.98 12.70 -1.26
C GLY A 144 8.86 12.18 -0.13
N LEU A 145 8.60 10.94 0.33
CA LEU A 145 9.41 10.30 1.37
C LEU A 145 10.88 10.16 0.92
N LEU A 146 11.11 9.69 -0.31
CA LEU A 146 12.48 9.59 -0.84
C LEU A 146 13.17 10.97 -0.90
N THR A 147 12.45 11.99 -1.33
CA THR A 147 12.97 13.37 -1.40
C THR A 147 13.34 13.89 -0.02
N TRP A 148 12.50 13.64 0.98
CA TRP A 148 12.76 13.99 2.37
C TRP A 148 13.98 13.24 2.94
N LEU A 149 14.07 11.93 2.72
CA LEU A 149 15.22 11.11 3.15
C LEU A 149 16.53 11.61 2.56
N ARG A 150 16.55 11.99 1.28
CA ARG A 150 17.72 12.56 0.60
C ARG A 150 18.15 13.92 1.14
N ARG A 151 17.22 14.72 1.66
CA ARG A 151 17.53 16.00 2.33
C ARG A 151 18.14 15.78 3.70
N LYS A 152 17.67 14.76 4.44
CA LYS A 152 18.14 14.44 5.80
C LYS A 152 19.41 13.58 5.82
N GLN A 153 19.74 12.87 4.74
CA GLN A 153 20.91 11.99 4.67
C GLN A 153 21.76 12.26 3.41
N PRO A 154 22.84 13.06 3.53
CA PRO A 154 23.65 13.49 2.38
C PRO A 154 24.30 12.33 1.59
N PHE A 155 24.56 11.17 2.22
CA PHE A 155 25.13 9.98 1.57
C PHE A 155 24.27 9.44 0.41
N MET A 156 22.94 9.61 0.45
CA MET A 156 22.03 9.14 -0.60
C MET A 156 21.99 10.05 -1.85
N ARG A 157 22.73 11.18 -1.86
CA ARG A 157 22.90 12.03 -3.05
C ARG A 157 23.82 11.40 -4.09
N GLU A 158 24.79 10.59 -3.69
CA GLU A 158 25.88 10.16 -4.58
C GLU A 158 25.46 9.08 -5.59
N GLU A 159 24.56 8.16 -5.21
CA GLU A 159 23.99 7.17 -6.16
C GLU A 159 23.22 7.85 -7.32
N GLY A 160 22.72 9.07 -7.14
CA GLY A 160 22.05 9.84 -8.20
C GLY A 160 23.02 10.53 -9.16
N LYS A 161 24.23 10.86 -8.72
CA LYS A 161 25.25 11.54 -9.55
C LYS A 161 25.98 10.57 -10.47
N SER A 162 26.14 9.31 -10.07
CA SER A 162 26.80 8.28 -10.88
C SER A 162 26.13 8.03 -12.24
N HIS A 163 24.82 8.23 -12.35
CA HIS A 163 24.10 8.10 -13.64
C HIS A 163 24.09 9.39 -14.48
N ALA A 164 24.25 10.56 -13.87
CA ALA A 164 24.31 11.84 -14.59
C ALA A 164 25.70 12.12 -15.19
N GLY A 165 26.76 11.50 -14.66
CA GLY A 165 28.13 11.67 -15.16
C GLY A 165 28.52 10.77 -16.33
N ARG A 166 27.62 9.93 -16.86
CA ARG A 166 27.92 8.97 -17.94
C ARG A 166 27.36 9.31 -19.32
N SER A 167 26.62 10.41 -19.47
CA SER A 167 26.07 10.83 -20.78
C SER A 167 26.77 12.04 -21.40
N GLY A 168 28.01 12.34 -20.97
CA GLY A 168 28.71 13.59 -21.34
C GLY A 168 30.09 13.40 -21.96
N THR A 169 30.43 12.19 -22.42
CA THR A 169 31.70 11.93 -23.10
C THR A 169 31.54 10.80 -24.11
N GLU A 170 30.92 11.10 -25.25
CA GLU A 170 31.30 10.49 -26.53
C GLU A 170 31.20 11.59 -27.59
N LYS A 171 32.20 11.57 -28.47
CA LYS A 171 32.76 12.68 -29.25
C LYS A 171 31.84 13.18 -30.35
#